data_AF-A0A2P7YE75-F1
#
_entry.id   AF-A0A2P7YE75-F1
#
_cell.length_a   1.000
_cell.length_b   1.000
_cell.length_c   1.000
_cell.angle_alpha   90.00
_cell.angle_beta   90.00
_cell.angle_gamma   90.00
#
_symmetry.space_group_name_H-M   'P 1'
#
loop_
_entity.id
_entity.type
_entity.pdbx_description
1 polymer ?
#
loop_
_entity_poly.entity_id
_entity_poly.type
_entity_poly.pdbx_seq_one_letter_code
_entity_poly.pdbx_strand_id
1 'polypeptide(L)'
;MEDFYRVDLGSIESHVDDSAFTLLSLDLPGWFINSEIKVAFAERSAWDAVVAAAPLHVAPGLDSVLSSAEAPSVLFFKSLPSPSETSKQWGIYVLVLERPGFPPLIYIGSGTNAASRIRGRFTGYANGSGPFAELVRKALRNGYKISSMGMLCWTDLPPPHLVPRLRARFLVLEAVFTIIFCACVKMIMDDVFIPDFFLWNRVDVDWQPACTHLSLSDDVRGDLKLSDEELNAAAALHRKRLAAKTQRYRKRKRDEDEEGYLQQQLDQHNAWSIRNPGRINEIAAGVRNRAKDAGRFRCETCDHNAATQYALDEHLKSASHAAAVKAGKNVVKPLSAAASARRNSRADAVANRTHYCPTCDKACTSKSDFARHNSKKKHIDAVAAAAAAAES
;
A
#
# COMPACT_ATOMS: atom_id res chain seq x y z
N MET A 1 -22.55 -28.02 -5.37
CA MET A 1 -22.99 -26.65 -5.03
C MET A 1 -23.18 -25.92 -6.36
N GLU A 2 -24.41 -25.88 -6.89
CA GLU A 2 -24.70 -25.03 -8.06
C GLU A 2 -24.64 -23.58 -7.53
N ASP A 3 -23.58 -22.87 -7.92
CA ASP A 3 -23.26 -21.46 -7.64
C ASP A 3 -22.84 -21.12 -6.19
N PHE A 4 -21.54 -21.19 -5.90
CA PHE A 4 -20.96 -20.68 -4.63
C PHE A 4 -21.16 -19.18 -4.43
N TYR A 5 -21.17 -18.42 -5.51
CA TYR A 5 -21.48 -17.00 -5.49
C TYR A 5 -22.57 -16.67 -6.50
N ARG A 6 -23.60 -15.98 -6.00
CA ARG A 6 -24.74 -15.49 -6.74
C ARG A 6 -24.87 -14.01 -6.47
N VAL A 7 -24.67 -13.19 -7.51
CA VAL A 7 -24.65 -11.72 -7.43
C VAL A 7 -25.96 -11.17 -6.85
N ASP A 8 -27.08 -11.90 -6.99
CA ASP A 8 -28.39 -11.54 -6.45
C ASP A 8 -28.55 -11.75 -4.93
N LEU A 9 -27.62 -12.46 -4.27
CA LEU A 9 -27.71 -12.83 -2.86
C LEU A 9 -26.86 -11.97 -1.91
N GLY A 10 -26.02 -11.08 -2.44
CA GLY A 10 -25.20 -10.18 -1.64
C GLY A 10 -23.94 -9.72 -2.35
N SER A 11 -23.09 -8.96 -1.64
CA SER A 11 -21.77 -8.62 -2.17
C SER A 11 -20.83 -9.83 -2.05
N ILE A 12 -19.83 -9.89 -2.94
CA ILE A 12 -18.81 -10.93 -2.92
C ILE A 12 -18.02 -10.97 -1.60
N GLU A 13 -17.81 -9.82 -0.95
CA GLU A 13 -17.24 -9.75 0.40
C GLU A 13 -18.09 -10.52 1.41
N SER A 14 -19.41 -10.28 1.43
CA SER A 14 -20.33 -10.95 2.34
C SER A 14 -20.30 -12.46 2.12
N HIS A 15 -20.36 -12.90 0.86
CA HIS A 15 -20.30 -14.32 0.53
C HIS A 15 -19.01 -14.99 1.01
N VAL A 16 -17.86 -14.35 0.80
CA VAL A 16 -16.58 -14.88 1.27
C VAL A 16 -16.55 -15.00 2.80
N ASP A 17 -17.07 -14.00 3.53
CA ASP A 17 -17.18 -14.07 4.99
C ASP A 17 -18.20 -15.11 5.47
N ASP A 18 -19.33 -15.26 4.78
CA ASP A 18 -20.36 -16.26 5.08
C ASP A 18 -19.83 -17.69 4.86
N SER A 19 -19.10 -17.92 3.77
CA SER A 19 -18.41 -19.20 3.52
C SER A 19 -17.37 -19.50 4.59
N ALA A 20 -16.62 -18.49 5.04
CA ALA A 20 -15.65 -18.65 6.12
C ALA A 20 -16.33 -19.04 7.44
N PHE A 21 -17.43 -18.36 7.80
CA PHE A 21 -18.19 -18.75 9.00
C PHE A 21 -18.82 -20.14 8.87
N THR A 22 -19.31 -20.49 7.68
CA THR A 22 -19.85 -21.84 7.40
C THR A 22 -18.78 -22.91 7.59
N LEU A 23 -17.56 -22.70 7.06
CA LEU A 23 -16.43 -23.61 7.20
C LEU A 23 -16.06 -23.82 8.68
N LEU A 24 -16.06 -22.74 9.45
CA LEU A 24 -15.79 -22.73 10.88
C LEU A 24 -16.86 -23.47 11.70
N SER A 25 -18.11 -23.41 11.25
CA SER A 25 -19.27 -24.00 11.92
C SER A 25 -19.39 -25.52 11.72
N LEU A 26 -18.58 -26.10 10.82
CA LEU A 26 -18.53 -27.54 10.63
C LEU A 26 -18.00 -28.25 11.89
N ASP A 27 -18.47 -29.48 12.10
CA ASP A 27 -17.97 -30.36 13.16
C ASP A 27 -16.60 -30.97 12.80
N LEU A 28 -15.63 -30.09 12.61
CA LEU A 28 -14.25 -30.46 12.31
C LEU A 28 -13.53 -30.95 13.58
N PRO A 29 -12.73 -32.03 13.47
CA PRO A 29 -11.91 -32.53 14.57
C PRO A 29 -10.95 -31.46 15.13
N GLY A 30 -10.71 -31.48 16.44
CA GLY A 30 -9.88 -30.48 17.13
C GLY A 30 -8.39 -30.46 16.73
N TRP A 31 -7.90 -31.47 16.01
CA TRP A 31 -6.56 -31.45 15.41
C TRP A 31 -6.53 -30.79 14.02
N PHE A 32 -7.69 -30.60 13.39
CA PHE A 32 -7.83 -29.97 12.08
C PHE A 32 -8.12 -28.48 12.18
N ILE A 33 -8.77 -28.06 13.25
CA ILE A 33 -9.07 -26.66 13.54
C ILE A 33 -8.61 -26.28 14.94
N ASN A 34 -7.93 -25.14 15.04
CA ASN A 34 -7.48 -24.59 16.29
C ASN A 34 -8.69 -24.27 17.18
N SER A 35 -8.72 -24.84 18.38
CA SER A 35 -9.82 -24.66 19.33
C SER A 35 -10.04 -23.20 19.72
N GLU A 36 -8.98 -22.37 19.74
CA GLU A 36 -9.13 -20.95 20.07
C GLU A 36 -9.90 -20.18 19.00
N ILE A 37 -9.77 -20.56 17.72
CA ILE A 37 -10.55 -19.96 16.63
C ILE A 37 -12.03 -20.35 16.80
N LYS A 38 -12.32 -21.63 17.07
CA LYS A 38 -13.69 -22.10 17.33
C LYS A 38 -14.32 -21.41 18.54
N VAL A 39 -13.57 -21.24 19.63
CA VAL A 39 -14.07 -20.56 20.83
C VAL A 39 -14.29 -19.06 20.57
N ALA A 40 -13.36 -18.39 19.89
CA ALA A 40 -13.47 -16.95 19.61
C ALA A 40 -14.66 -16.59 18.72
N PHE A 41 -15.10 -17.53 17.88
CA PHE A 41 -16.19 -17.37 16.93
C PHE A 41 -17.27 -18.45 17.09
N ALA A 42 -17.52 -18.87 18.32
CA ALA A 42 -18.57 -19.85 18.62
C ALA A 42 -19.96 -19.33 18.24
N GLU A 43 -20.16 -18.01 18.28
CA GLU A 43 -21.38 -17.35 17.86
C GLU A 43 -21.15 -16.52 16.59
N ARG A 44 -22.15 -16.54 15.69
CA ARG A 44 -22.17 -15.73 14.46
C ARG A 44 -22.03 -14.23 14.73
N SER A 45 -22.64 -13.75 15.81
CA SER A 45 -22.55 -12.36 16.27
C SER A 45 -21.10 -11.89 16.50
N ALA A 46 -20.25 -12.76 17.06
CA ALA A 46 -18.84 -12.45 17.31
C ALA A 46 -18.04 -12.34 16.00
N TRP A 47 -18.36 -13.18 15.01
CA TRP A 47 -17.80 -13.08 13.67
C TRP A 47 -18.22 -11.78 12.98
N ASP A 48 -19.52 -11.50 12.95
CA ASP A 48 -20.09 -10.32 12.30
C ASP A 48 -19.57 -9.00 12.91
N ALA A 49 -19.35 -8.96 14.23
CA ALA A 49 -18.72 -7.81 14.89
C ALA A 49 -17.31 -7.52 14.34
N VAL A 50 -16.52 -8.56 14.06
CA VAL A 50 -15.18 -8.42 13.46
C VAL A 50 -15.27 -8.05 11.98
N VAL A 51 -16.25 -8.59 11.24
CA VAL A 51 -16.52 -8.21 9.85
C VAL A 51 -16.87 -6.73 9.75
N ALA A 52 -17.78 -6.25 10.60
CA ALA A 52 -18.19 -4.85 10.63
C ALA A 52 -17.04 -3.91 11.03
N ALA A 53 -16.19 -4.31 11.97
CA ALA A 53 -15.07 -3.49 12.44
C ALA A 53 -13.88 -3.44 11.46
N ALA A 54 -13.74 -4.44 10.58
CA ALA A 54 -12.71 -4.49 9.55
C ALA A 54 -13.29 -5.05 8.23
N PRO A 55 -14.02 -4.22 7.46
CA PRO A 55 -14.62 -4.65 6.19
C PRO A 55 -13.58 -5.19 5.22
N LEU A 56 -13.98 -6.21 4.46
CA LEU A 56 -13.14 -6.80 3.43
C LEU A 56 -13.22 -5.99 2.14
N HIS A 57 -12.14 -5.99 1.38
CA HIS A 57 -12.12 -5.61 -0.03
C HIS A 57 -11.62 -6.82 -0.80
N VAL A 58 -12.20 -7.09 -1.97
CA VAL A 58 -11.75 -8.19 -2.84
C VAL A 58 -11.08 -7.68 -4.11
N ALA A 59 -10.30 -8.56 -4.74
CA ALA A 59 -9.69 -8.29 -6.02
C ALA A 59 -10.75 -8.11 -7.13
N PRO A 60 -10.54 -7.19 -8.09
CA PRO A 60 -11.42 -7.05 -9.25
C PRO A 60 -11.53 -8.35 -10.03
N GLY A 61 -12.74 -8.68 -10.48
CA GLY A 61 -13.04 -9.89 -11.26
C GLY A 61 -13.16 -11.17 -10.43
N LEU A 62 -12.94 -11.12 -9.12
CA LEU A 62 -13.11 -12.29 -8.25
C LEU A 62 -14.57 -12.75 -8.21
N ASP A 63 -15.51 -11.82 -8.26
CA ASP A 63 -16.95 -12.07 -8.40
C ASP A 63 -17.27 -12.91 -9.65
N SER A 64 -16.75 -12.50 -10.81
CA SER A 64 -16.93 -13.25 -12.06
C SER A 64 -16.28 -14.64 -12.00
N VAL A 65 -15.13 -14.76 -11.34
CA VAL A 65 -14.43 -16.05 -11.20
C VAL A 65 -15.22 -16.99 -10.29
N LEU A 66 -15.72 -16.51 -9.16
CA LEU A 66 -16.40 -17.36 -8.17
C LEU A 66 -17.83 -17.74 -8.57
N SER A 67 -18.44 -17.04 -9.53
CA SER A 67 -19.69 -17.44 -10.18
C SER A 67 -19.49 -18.33 -11.42
N SER A 68 -18.25 -18.60 -11.84
CA SER A 68 -17.97 -19.39 -13.05
C SER A 68 -18.01 -20.89 -12.77
N ALA A 69 -18.72 -21.64 -13.63
CA ALA A 69 -18.68 -23.09 -13.63
C ALA A 69 -17.30 -23.64 -14.06
N GLU A 70 -16.57 -22.88 -14.89
CA GLU A 70 -15.21 -23.24 -15.32
C GLU A 70 -14.17 -22.59 -14.42
N ALA A 71 -13.09 -23.34 -14.13
CA ALA A 71 -11.97 -22.82 -13.36
C ALA A 71 -11.28 -21.65 -14.09
N PRO A 72 -10.82 -20.60 -13.37
CA PRO A 72 -10.10 -19.51 -14.01
C PRO A 72 -8.75 -20.01 -14.53
N SER A 73 -8.22 -19.44 -15.60
CA SER A 73 -6.84 -19.73 -15.98
C SER A 73 -5.82 -19.15 -14.98
N VAL A 74 -4.57 -19.66 -14.99
CA VAL A 74 -3.48 -19.11 -14.16
C VAL A 74 -3.22 -17.62 -14.39
N LEU A 75 -3.61 -17.09 -15.56
CA LEU A 75 -3.48 -15.66 -15.88
C LEU A 75 -4.31 -14.78 -14.95
N PHE A 76 -5.44 -15.27 -14.43
CA PHE A 76 -6.23 -14.55 -13.42
C PHE A 76 -5.36 -14.19 -12.21
N PHE A 77 -4.68 -15.17 -11.62
CA PHE A 77 -3.79 -14.94 -10.48
C PHE A 77 -2.63 -13.99 -10.80
N LYS A 78 -2.13 -14.02 -12.04
CA LYS A 78 -1.07 -13.12 -12.49
C LYS A 78 -1.54 -11.68 -12.70
N SER A 79 -2.86 -11.48 -12.84
CA SER A 79 -3.49 -10.16 -13.00
C SER A 79 -3.88 -9.49 -11.67
N LEU A 80 -3.83 -10.25 -10.56
CA LEU A 80 -4.23 -9.77 -9.24
C LEU A 80 -3.40 -8.56 -8.76
N PRO A 81 -4.02 -7.62 -8.02
CA PRO A 81 -3.35 -6.41 -7.58
C PRO A 81 -2.25 -6.68 -6.55
N SER A 82 -1.19 -5.88 -6.60
CA SER A 82 -0.20 -5.79 -5.53
C SER A 82 -0.72 -4.93 -4.36
N PRO A 83 -0.15 -5.06 -3.14
CA PRO A 83 -0.51 -4.21 -2.02
C PRO A 83 -0.34 -2.73 -2.32
N SER A 84 -1.22 -1.92 -1.74
CA SER A 84 -1.14 -0.46 -1.84
C SER A 84 0.22 0.07 -1.39
N GLU A 85 0.73 1.05 -2.12
CA GLU A 85 1.97 1.71 -1.76
C GLU A 85 1.82 2.67 -0.59
N THR A 86 0.62 3.23 -0.43
CA THR A 86 0.30 4.32 0.50
C THR A 86 -0.47 3.82 1.72
N SER A 87 -1.33 2.81 1.54
CA SER A 87 -2.18 2.27 2.60
C SER A 87 -1.52 1.09 3.33
N LYS A 88 -1.90 0.93 4.59
CA LYS A 88 -1.42 -0.13 5.47
C LYS A 88 -2.43 -1.26 5.43
N GLN A 89 -2.10 -2.41 4.84
CA GLN A 89 -3.09 -3.47 4.60
C GLN A 89 -2.68 -4.83 5.19
N TRP A 90 -3.66 -5.58 5.67
CA TRP A 90 -3.57 -7.04 5.80
C TRP A 90 -4.34 -7.68 4.65
N GLY A 91 -3.96 -8.88 4.24
CA GLY A 91 -4.58 -9.51 3.08
C GLY A 91 -4.27 -10.99 2.96
N ILE A 92 -5.08 -11.66 2.13
CA ILE A 92 -4.81 -12.98 1.56
C ILE A 92 -4.19 -12.78 0.18
N TYR A 93 -3.12 -13.51 -0.10
CA TYR A 93 -2.39 -13.42 -1.35
C TYR A 93 -2.15 -14.79 -1.97
N VAL A 94 -1.91 -14.78 -3.28
CA VAL A 94 -1.45 -15.93 -4.06
C VAL A 94 -0.02 -15.68 -4.53
N LEU A 95 0.82 -16.70 -4.49
CA LEU A 95 2.07 -16.79 -5.25
C LEU A 95 1.86 -17.73 -6.42
N VAL A 96 2.26 -17.31 -7.61
CA VAL A 96 2.35 -18.17 -8.80
C VAL A 96 3.80 -18.55 -9.00
N LEU A 97 4.08 -19.84 -9.06
CA LEU A 97 5.40 -20.38 -9.33
C LEU A 97 5.41 -21.06 -10.70
N GLU A 98 6.35 -20.69 -11.54
CA GLU A 98 6.48 -21.24 -12.90
C GLU A 98 7.85 -21.85 -13.12
N ARG A 99 7.88 -22.93 -13.90
CA ARG A 99 9.08 -23.57 -14.43
C ARG A 99 8.79 -24.01 -15.87
N PRO A 100 9.65 -23.67 -16.86
CA PRO A 100 9.43 -24.07 -18.25
C PRO A 100 9.25 -25.58 -18.40
N GLY A 101 8.20 -26.00 -19.10
CA GLY A 101 7.88 -27.41 -19.35
C GLY A 101 7.19 -28.14 -18.19
N PHE A 102 6.81 -27.44 -17.11
CA PHE A 102 6.08 -28.01 -15.99
C PHE A 102 4.84 -27.16 -15.66
N PRO A 103 3.77 -27.78 -15.11
CA PRO A 103 2.61 -27.03 -14.64
C PRO A 103 2.98 -25.96 -13.60
N PRO A 104 2.29 -24.80 -13.59
CA PRO A 104 2.46 -23.81 -12.55
C PRO A 104 2.03 -24.36 -11.19
N LEU A 105 2.63 -23.84 -10.13
CA LEU A 105 2.17 -24.09 -8.75
C LEU A 105 1.55 -22.82 -8.20
N ILE A 106 0.51 -22.95 -7.36
CA ILE A 106 0.01 -21.83 -6.58
C ILE A 106 0.12 -22.09 -5.08
N TYR A 107 0.50 -21.05 -4.34
CA TYR A 107 0.47 -21.01 -2.89
C TYR A 107 -0.42 -19.88 -2.43
N ILE A 108 -1.32 -20.14 -1.50
CA ILE A 108 -2.17 -19.13 -0.87
C ILE A 108 -1.70 -18.95 0.57
N GLY A 109 -1.63 -17.69 1.02
CA GLY A 109 -1.23 -17.37 2.38
C GLY A 109 -1.75 -16.00 2.84
N SER A 110 -1.60 -15.72 4.13
CA SER A 110 -2.00 -14.44 4.72
C SER A 110 -0.83 -13.57 5.22
N GLY A 111 -1.04 -12.25 5.13
CA GLY A 111 -0.09 -11.22 5.50
C GLY A 111 -0.54 -10.37 6.69
N THR A 112 -0.66 -10.97 7.88
CA THR A 112 -1.25 -10.33 9.08
C THR A 112 -0.23 -9.78 10.09
N ASN A 113 0.99 -9.45 9.65
CA ASN A 113 2.00 -8.88 10.55
C ASN A 113 1.66 -7.41 10.89
N ALA A 114 1.56 -7.07 12.18
CA ALA A 114 1.20 -5.71 12.61
C ALA A 114 2.24 -4.63 12.22
N ALA A 115 3.52 -5.00 12.08
CA ALA A 115 4.60 -4.08 11.75
C ALA A 115 4.86 -4.04 10.23
N SER A 116 5.15 -5.19 9.64
CA SER A 116 5.57 -5.31 8.23
C SER A 116 4.41 -5.47 7.26
N ARG A 117 3.21 -5.83 7.77
CA ARG A 117 1.97 -5.95 6.98
C ARG A 117 2.11 -6.97 5.86
N ILE A 118 1.16 -6.99 4.93
CA ILE A 118 1.25 -7.84 3.75
C ILE A 118 2.43 -7.44 2.83
N ARG A 119 2.71 -6.13 2.70
CA ARG A 119 3.83 -5.63 1.87
C ARG A 119 5.19 -6.22 2.29
N GLY A 120 5.38 -6.47 3.59
CA GLY A 120 6.57 -7.13 4.10
C GLY A 120 6.74 -8.56 3.59
N ARG A 121 5.64 -9.31 3.40
CA ARG A 121 5.68 -10.64 2.78
C ARG A 121 6.13 -10.56 1.32
N PHE A 122 5.50 -9.69 0.54
CA PHE A 122 5.86 -9.45 -0.87
C PHE A 122 7.34 -9.05 -1.03
N THR A 123 7.82 -8.14 -0.17
CA THR A 123 9.23 -7.72 -0.18
C THR A 123 10.16 -8.89 0.17
N GLY A 124 9.80 -9.70 1.16
CA GLY A 124 10.55 -10.88 1.53
C GLY A 124 10.68 -11.88 0.38
N TYR A 125 9.57 -12.18 -0.30
CA TYR A 125 9.56 -13.10 -1.44
C TYR A 125 10.35 -12.56 -2.63
N ALA A 126 10.15 -11.29 -3.00
CA ALA A 126 10.91 -10.65 -4.08
C ALA A 126 12.43 -10.70 -3.84
N ASN A 127 12.85 -10.55 -2.59
CA ASN A 127 14.27 -10.55 -2.21
C ASN A 127 14.81 -11.93 -1.84
N GLY A 128 14.03 -13.01 -2.00
CA GLY A 128 14.47 -14.37 -1.64
C GLY A 128 14.66 -14.62 -0.14
N SER A 129 14.22 -13.71 0.72
CA SER A 129 14.37 -13.76 2.20
C SER A 129 13.07 -14.04 2.93
N GLY A 130 12.00 -14.29 2.17
CA GLY A 130 10.67 -14.50 2.72
C GLY A 130 10.58 -15.80 3.53
N PRO A 131 9.70 -15.86 4.54
CA PRO A 131 9.32 -17.10 5.19
C PRO A 131 8.54 -18.00 4.22
N PHE A 132 9.25 -18.74 3.37
CA PHE A 132 8.65 -19.64 2.39
C PHE A 132 8.02 -20.86 3.06
N ALA A 133 6.81 -21.23 2.63
CA ALA A 133 6.19 -22.51 2.98
C ALA A 133 7.04 -23.69 2.46
N GLU A 134 6.85 -24.88 3.01
CA GLU A 134 7.69 -26.04 2.71
C GLU A 134 7.70 -26.41 1.22
N LEU A 135 6.52 -26.53 0.60
CA LEU A 135 6.42 -26.88 -0.82
C LEU A 135 6.91 -25.73 -1.71
N VAL A 136 6.73 -24.49 -1.30
CA VAL A 136 7.32 -23.33 -1.99
C VAL A 136 8.86 -23.42 -1.96
N ARG A 137 9.48 -23.73 -0.81
CA ARG A 137 10.94 -23.95 -0.72
C ARG A 137 11.39 -25.11 -1.61
N LYS A 138 10.65 -26.23 -1.60
CA LYS A 138 10.94 -27.39 -2.43
C LYS A 138 10.87 -27.04 -3.92
N ALA A 139 9.83 -26.32 -4.34
CA ALA A 139 9.66 -25.85 -5.71
C ALA A 139 10.81 -24.95 -6.15
N LEU A 140 11.19 -23.96 -5.33
CA LEU A 140 12.32 -23.07 -5.62
C LEU A 140 13.63 -23.85 -5.78
N ARG A 141 13.90 -24.84 -4.92
CA ARG A 141 15.06 -25.75 -5.08
C ARG A 141 15.01 -26.59 -6.36
N ASN A 142 13.80 -26.91 -6.82
CA ASN A 142 13.56 -27.67 -8.05
C ASN A 142 13.51 -26.79 -9.31
N GLY A 143 13.97 -25.53 -9.23
CA GLY A 143 14.10 -24.63 -10.38
C GLY A 143 12.83 -23.86 -10.75
N TYR A 144 11.77 -23.91 -9.93
CA TYR A 144 10.66 -22.98 -10.07
C TYR A 144 11.08 -21.57 -9.64
N LYS A 145 10.42 -20.57 -10.22
CA LYS A 145 10.55 -19.17 -9.81
C LYS A 145 9.18 -18.62 -9.46
N ILE A 146 9.12 -17.76 -8.44
CA ILE A 146 7.91 -16.96 -8.18
C ILE A 146 7.80 -15.95 -9.32
N SER A 147 6.84 -16.17 -10.22
CA SER A 147 6.65 -15.35 -11.41
C SER A 147 5.59 -14.27 -11.22
N SER A 148 4.64 -14.47 -10.30
CA SER A 148 3.71 -13.44 -9.88
C SER A 148 3.32 -13.60 -8.42
N MET A 149 2.86 -12.49 -7.84
CA MET A 149 2.30 -12.42 -6.51
C MET A 149 1.17 -11.39 -6.55
N GLY A 150 0.00 -11.70 -6.00
CA GLY A 150 -1.13 -10.78 -5.98
C GLY A 150 -2.10 -11.05 -4.83
N MET A 151 -2.92 -10.06 -4.49
CA MET A 151 -3.89 -10.14 -3.39
C MET A 151 -5.25 -10.63 -3.88
N LEU A 152 -5.86 -11.58 -3.16
CA LEU A 152 -7.25 -12.02 -3.38
C LEU A 152 -8.23 -11.12 -2.64
N CYS A 153 -7.91 -10.79 -1.39
CA CYS A 153 -8.69 -9.89 -0.57
C CYS A 153 -7.82 -9.21 0.49
N TRP A 154 -8.27 -8.08 1.01
CA TRP A 154 -7.55 -7.29 1.99
C TRP A 154 -8.48 -6.43 2.85
N THR A 155 -7.95 -5.95 3.96
CA THR A 155 -8.55 -4.92 4.79
C THR A 155 -7.47 -3.96 5.26
N ASP A 156 -7.87 -2.79 5.73
CA ASP A 156 -6.94 -1.84 6.34
C ASP A 156 -6.36 -2.40 7.64
N LEU A 157 -5.18 -1.90 8.03
CA LEU A 157 -4.48 -2.34 9.22
C LEU A 157 -5.38 -2.14 10.46
N PRO A 158 -5.73 -3.20 11.20
CA PRO A 158 -6.64 -3.07 12.34
C PRO A 158 -6.01 -2.28 13.49
N PRO A 159 -6.84 -1.68 14.35
CA PRO A 159 -6.40 -1.20 15.64
C PRO A 159 -5.96 -2.37 16.54
N PRO A 160 -5.12 -2.14 17.57
CA PRO A 160 -4.50 -3.21 18.33
C PRO A 160 -5.45 -4.19 19.04
N HIS A 161 -6.58 -3.72 19.57
CA HIS A 161 -7.57 -4.57 20.24
C HIS A 161 -8.25 -5.57 19.29
N LEU A 162 -8.32 -5.26 17.99
CA LEU A 162 -8.93 -6.15 16.99
C LEU A 162 -7.93 -7.17 16.42
N VAL A 163 -6.62 -6.98 16.65
CA VAL A 163 -5.54 -7.77 16.01
C VAL A 163 -5.68 -9.28 16.17
N PRO A 164 -5.90 -9.85 17.39
CA PRO A 164 -5.98 -11.30 17.55
C PRO A 164 -7.21 -11.88 16.83
N ARG A 165 -8.38 -11.27 17.02
CA ARG A 165 -9.64 -11.72 16.42
C ARG A 165 -9.62 -11.62 14.90
N LEU A 166 -9.12 -10.50 14.36
CA LEU A 166 -8.99 -10.37 12.91
C LEU A 166 -7.96 -11.33 12.34
N ARG A 167 -6.87 -11.64 13.06
CA ARG A 167 -5.91 -12.67 12.61
C ARG A 167 -6.57 -14.04 12.53
N ALA A 168 -7.39 -14.41 13.52
CA ALA A 168 -8.17 -15.65 13.48
C ALA A 168 -9.11 -15.67 12.26
N ARG A 169 -9.87 -14.59 12.00
CA ARG A 169 -10.69 -14.46 10.78
C ARG A 169 -9.88 -14.65 9.50
N PHE A 170 -8.69 -14.04 9.41
CA PHE A 170 -7.82 -14.20 8.24
C PHE A 170 -7.28 -15.62 8.05
N LEU A 171 -7.08 -16.40 9.11
CA LEU A 171 -6.71 -17.82 8.97
C LEU A 171 -7.87 -18.63 8.38
N VAL A 172 -9.12 -18.33 8.75
CA VAL A 172 -10.30 -18.99 8.16
C VAL A 172 -10.49 -18.57 6.70
N LEU A 173 -10.36 -17.28 6.38
CA LEU A 173 -10.41 -16.76 5.01
C LEU A 173 -9.31 -17.36 4.12
N GLU A 174 -8.08 -17.48 4.65
CA GLU A 174 -6.98 -18.16 3.95
C GLU A 174 -7.35 -19.61 3.61
N ALA A 175 -7.99 -20.32 4.53
CA ALA A 175 -8.43 -21.69 4.31
C ALA A 175 -9.51 -21.77 3.23
N VAL A 176 -10.53 -20.90 3.26
CA VAL A 176 -11.58 -20.82 2.23
C VAL A 176 -10.97 -20.66 0.83
N PHE A 177 -10.10 -19.67 0.64
CA PHE A 177 -9.45 -19.48 -0.66
C PHE A 177 -8.53 -20.63 -1.06
N THR A 178 -7.85 -21.24 -0.08
CA THR A 178 -7.00 -22.41 -0.31
C THR A 178 -7.81 -23.61 -0.81
N ILE A 179 -9.02 -23.82 -0.28
CA ILE A 179 -9.93 -24.89 -0.70
C ILE A 179 -10.49 -24.59 -2.09
N ILE A 180 -11.13 -23.43 -2.28
CA ILE A 180 -11.79 -23.02 -3.53
C ILE A 180 -10.83 -23.14 -4.71
N PHE A 181 -9.61 -22.61 -4.57
CA PHE A 181 -8.61 -22.63 -5.64
C PHE A 181 -7.74 -23.89 -5.64
N CYS A 182 -8.09 -24.95 -4.91
CA CYS A 182 -7.34 -26.21 -4.89
C CYS A 182 -5.83 -26.04 -4.58
N ALA A 183 -5.45 -25.06 -3.76
CA ALA A 183 -4.06 -24.67 -3.53
C ALA A 183 -3.33 -25.53 -2.48
N CYS A 184 -4.07 -26.35 -1.71
CA CYS A 184 -3.51 -27.34 -0.78
C CYS A 184 -3.45 -28.72 -1.43
N VAL A 185 -2.42 -29.51 -1.10
CA VAL A 185 -2.36 -30.93 -1.45
C VAL A 185 -3.63 -31.64 -0.99
N LYS A 186 -4.10 -32.64 -1.75
CA LYS A 186 -5.32 -33.38 -1.40
C LYS A 186 -5.15 -34.05 -0.04
N MET A 187 -6.12 -33.85 0.84
CA MET A 187 -6.17 -34.46 2.17
C MET A 187 -7.41 -35.34 2.30
N ILE A 188 -7.42 -36.28 3.25
CA ILE A 188 -8.61 -37.10 3.56
C ILE A 188 -9.80 -36.21 3.93
N MET A 189 -9.53 -35.07 4.57
CA MET A 189 -10.55 -34.12 5.01
C MET A 189 -11.35 -33.52 3.85
N ASP A 190 -10.74 -33.42 2.67
CA ASP A 190 -11.37 -32.90 1.47
C ASP A 190 -12.61 -33.71 1.11
N ASP A 191 -12.53 -35.04 1.23
CA ASP A 191 -13.61 -35.94 0.84
C ASP A 191 -14.61 -36.17 1.99
N VAL A 192 -14.16 -36.08 3.26
CA VAL A 192 -14.97 -36.46 4.43
C VAL A 192 -15.73 -35.29 5.06
N PHE A 193 -15.10 -34.11 5.14
CA PHE A 193 -15.63 -33.00 5.94
C PHE A 193 -15.95 -31.74 5.13
N ILE A 194 -15.22 -31.49 4.04
CA ILE A 194 -15.39 -30.28 3.23
C ILE A 194 -15.61 -30.54 1.72
N PRO A 195 -16.26 -31.64 1.29
CA PRO A 195 -16.38 -31.94 -0.15
C PRO A 195 -17.15 -30.84 -0.89
N ASP A 196 -18.09 -30.18 -0.22
CA ASP A 196 -18.95 -29.15 -0.81
C ASP A 196 -18.25 -27.78 -0.98
N PHE A 197 -17.07 -27.55 -0.39
CA PHE A 197 -16.37 -26.27 -0.49
C PHE A 197 -15.55 -26.10 -1.78
N PHE A 198 -15.36 -27.16 -2.56
CA PHE A 198 -14.64 -27.10 -3.82
C PHE A 198 -15.58 -26.64 -4.95
N LEU A 199 -15.17 -25.61 -5.68
CA LEU A 199 -15.92 -25.10 -6.85
C LEU A 199 -15.63 -25.91 -8.11
N TRP A 200 -14.39 -26.36 -8.23
CA TRP A 200 -13.89 -27.08 -9.38
C TRP A 200 -13.20 -28.35 -8.89
N ASN A 201 -13.22 -29.40 -9.72
CA ASN A 201 -12.43 -30.58 -9.38
C ASN A 201 -10.94 -30.24 -9.49
N ARG A 202 -10.15 -30.86 -8.62
CA ARG A 202 -8.68 -30.71 -8.61
C ARG A 202 -8.00 -31.12 -9.94
N VAL A 203 -8.70 -31.88 -10.78
CA VAL A 203 -8.20 -32.31 -12.10
C VAL A 203 -8.54 -31.31 -13.22
N ASP A 204 -9.49 -30.41 -12.98
CA ASP A 204 -9.98 -29.43 -13.96
C ASP A 204 -9.22 -28.11 -13.88
N VAL A 205 -8.30 -27.95 -12.91
CA VAL A 205 -7.49 -26.74 -12.74
C VAL A 205 -6.11 -26.89 -13.38
N ASP A 206 -5.60 -25.80 -13.98
CA ASP A 206 -4.33 -25.79 -14.72
C ASP A 206 -3.07 -25.64 -13.84
N TRP A 207 -3.21 -25.76 -12.53
CA TRP A 207 -2.09 -25.60 -11.57
C TRP A 207 -2.03 -26.73 -10.57
N GLN A 208 -0.87 -26.87 -9.93
CA GLN A 208 -0.66 -27.78 -8.83
C GLN A 208 -0.60 -27.03 -7.48
N PRO A 209 -0.97 -27.71 -6.38
CA PRO A 209 -0.97 -27.10 -5.04
C PRO A 209 0.45 -26.91 -4.49
N ALA A 210 0.65 -25.82 -3.74
CA ALA A 210 1.88 -25.57 -2.97
C ALA A 210 1.62 -25.25 -1.48
N CYS A 211 0.41 -25.48 -0.97
CA CYS A 211 0.12 -25.53 0.47
C CYS A 211 0.14 -27.00 0.97
N THR A 212 0.67 -27.22 2.19
CA THR A 212 0.72 -28.57 2.81
C THR A 212 -0.46 -28.88 3.73
N HIS A 213 -1.15 -27.84 4.20
CA HIS A 213 -2.27 -27.91 5.13
C HIS A 213 -3.14 -26.67 4.94
N LEU A 214 -4.33 -26.69 5.56
CA LEU A 214 -5.15 -25.49 5.74
C LEU A 214 -4.72 -24.74 6.99
N SER A 215 -4.75 -23.42 6.92
CA SER A 215 -4.47 -22.48 8.01
C SER A 215 -5.43 -22.57 9.21
N LEU A 216 -6.49 -23.40 9.14
CA LEU A 216 -7.41 -23.64 10.26
C LEU A 216 -6.70 -24.21 11.50
N SER A 217 -5.63 -24.96 11.29
CA SER A 217 -4.84 -25.59 12.36
C SER A 217 -3.73 -24.68 12.92
N ASP A 218 -3.51 -23.51 12.32
CA ASP A 218 -2.45 -22.60 12.74
C ASP A 218 -2.76 -21.90 14.08
N ASP A 219 -1.70 -21.55 14.80
CA ASP A 219 -1.79 -20.75 16.01
C ASP A 219 -2.18 -19.29 15.72
N VAL A 220 -3.19 -18.80 16.43
CA VAL A 220 -3.54 -17.38 16.43
C VAL A 220 -2.49 -16.63 17.25
N ARG A 221 -1.60 -15.90 16.56
CA ARG A 221 -0.65 -15.03 17.27
C ARG A 221 -1.41 -13.94 18.04
N GLY A 222 -1.03 -13.70 19.29
CA GLY A 222 -1.75 -12.78 20.18
C GLY A 222 -2.56 -13.58 21.19
N ASP A 223 -3.27 -12.89 22.08
CA ASP A 223 -4.08 -13.54 23.10
C ASP A 223 -5.54 -13.14 22.89
N LEU A 224 -6.38 -14.11 22.52
CA LEU A 224 -7.80 -13.92 22.27
C LEU A 224 -8.61 -13.70 23.56
N LYS A 225 -8.03 -13.98 24.74
CA LYS A 225 -8.68 -13.90 26.04
C LYS A 225 -8.54 -12.53 26.70
N LEU A 226 -7.60 -11.70 26.22
CA LEU A 226 -7.39 -10.36 26.76
C LEU A 226 -8.52 -9.40 26.38
N SER A 227 -8.79 -8.45 27.28
CA SER A 227 -9.71 -7.33 27.02
C SER A 227 -9.14 -6.38 25.97
N ASP A 228 -10.00 -5.52 25.42
CA ASP A 228 -9.58 -4.51 24.45
C ASP A 228 -8.57 -3.52 25.07
N GLU A 229 -8.75 -3.12 26.32
CA GLU A 229 -7.79 -2.29 27.07
C GLU A 229 -6.44 -2.98 27.24
N GLU A 230 -6.46 -4.25 27.62
CA GLU A 230 -5.24 -5.06 27.81
C GLU A 230 -4.48 -5.23 26.50
N LEU A 231 -5.18 -5.49 25.40
CA LEU A 231 -4.57 -5.61 24.07
C LEU A 231 -3.95 -4.28 23.60
N ASN A 232 -4.63 -3.16 23.85
CA ASN A 232 -4.09 -1.83 23.55
C ASN A 232 -2.83 -1.53 24.39
N ALA A 233 -2.85 -1.85 25.68
CA ALA A 233 -1.71 -1.70 26.59
C ALA A 233 -0.53 -2.60 26.18
N ALA A 234 -0.78 -3.86 25.88
CA ALA A 234 0.21 -4.82 25.41
C ALA A 234 0.86 -4.36 24.10
N ALA A 235 0.09 -3.84 23.16
CA ALA A 235 0.61 -3.29 21.91
C ALA A 235 1.49 -2.05 22.14
N ALA A 236 1.11 -1.16 23.06
CA ALA A 236 1.94 -0.01 23.43
C ALA A 236 3.27 -0.45 24.06
N LEU A 237 3.25 -1.44 24.96
CA LEU A 237 4.45 -2.01 25.57
C LEU A 237 5.34 -2.69 24.52
N HIS A 238 4.74 -3.46 23.61
CA HIS A 238 5.46 -4.11 22.52
C HIS A 238 6.17 -3.09 21.61
N ARG A 239 5.52 -1.97 21.26
CA ARG A 239 6.15 -0.89 20.49
C ARG A 239 7.37 -0.32 21.22
N LYS A 240 7.29 -0.08 22.53
CA LYS A 240 8.43 0.38 23.35
C LYS A 240 9.57 -0.64 23.34
N ARG A 241 9.27 -1.92 23.53
CA ARG A 241 10.27 -3.01 23.49
C ARG A 241 10.97 -3.10 22.13
N LEU A 242 10.21 -3.00 21.03
CA LEU A 242 10.76 -3.06 19.68
C LEU A 242 11.65 -1.85 19.37
N ALA A 243 11.27 -0.65 19.81
CA ALA A 243 12.09 0.55 19.69
C ALA A 243 13.41 0.40 20.47
N ALA A 244 13.35 -0.06 21.73
CA ALA A 244 14.53 -0.32 22.53
C ALA A 244 15.45 -1.39 21.92
N LYS A 245 14.88 -2.49 21.39
CA LYS A 245 15.63 -3.53 20.68
C LYS A 245 16.34 -2.96 19.45
N THR A 246 15.65 -2.14 18.67
CA THR A 246 16.22 -1.48 17.48
C THR A 246 17.34 -0.52 17.85
N GLN A 247 17.19 0.26 18.91
CA GLN A 247 18.23 1.16 19.42
C GLN A 247 19.46 0.37 19.88
N ARG A 248 19.29 -0.71 20.66
CA ARG A 248 20.40 -1.58 21.08
C ARG A 248 21.12 -2.20 19.88
N TYR A 249 20.36 -2.68 18.89
CA TYR A 249 20.93 -3.23 17.66
C TYR A 249 21.77 -2.19 16.90
N ARG A 250 21.24 -0.97 16.71
CA ARG A 250 21.96 0.12 16.03
C ARG A 250 23.19 0.56 16.80
N LYS A 251 23.09 0.66 18.13
CA LYS A 251 24.23 0.98 19.00
C LYS A 251 25.31 -0.09 18.85
N ARG A 252 24.97 -1.37 19.02
CA ARG A 252 25.91 -2.48 18.86
C ARG A 252 26.58 -2.46 17.49
N LYS A 253 25.82 -2.24 16.41
CA LYS A 253 26.39 -2.16 15.05
C LYS A 253 27.37 -1.00 14.88
N ARG A 254 27.09 0.15 15.49
CA ARG A 254 28.00 1.28 15.50
C ARG A 254 29.24 1.03 16.36
N ASP A 255 29.07 0.40 17.52
CA ASP A 255 30.18 0.08 18.44
C ASP A 255 31.10 -1.00 17.83
N GLU A 256 30.57 -1.93 17.03
CA GLU A 256 31.32 -2.95 16.28
C GLU A 256 32.16 -2.35 15.14
N ASP A 257 31.59 -1.42 14.37
CA ASP A 257 32.21 -0.78 13.21
C ASP A 257 31.50 0.56 12.91
N GLU A 258 32.05 1.65 13.44
CA GLU A 258 31.42 2.97 13.28
C GLU A 258 31.48 3.46 11.84
N GLU A 259 32.63 3.29 11.17
CA GLU A 259 32.85 3.76 9.80
C GLU A 259 31.94 3.00 8.82
N GLY A 260 31.92 1.66 8.89
CA GLY A 260 31.04 0.85 8.07
C GLY A 260 29.56 1.11 8.34
N TYR A 261 29.17 1.37 9.59
CA TYR A 261 27.80 1.74 9.92
C TYR A 261 27.38 3.09 9.29
N LEU A 262 28.25 4.11 9.38
CA LEU A 262 27.99 5.43 8.79
C LEU A 262 27.94 5.35 7.26
N GLN A 263 28.88 4.61 6.65
CA GLN A 263 28.90 4.40 5.20
C GLN A 263 27.62 3.68 4.73
N GLN A 264 27.19 2.64 5.43
CA GLN A 264 25.94 1.95 5.12
C GLN A 264 24.72 2.88 5.20
N GLN A 265 24.66 3.79 6.19
CA GLN A 265 23.58 4.78 6.29
C GLN A 265 23.60 5.76 5.11
N LEU A 266 24.79 6.21 4.69
CA LEU A 266 24.97 7.06 3.51
C LEU A 266 24.52 6.35 2.23
N ASP A 267 24.93 5.11 2.03
CA ASP A 267 24.56 4.30 0.86
C ASP A 267 23.04 4.09 0.80
N GLN A 268 22.41 3.77 1.95
CA GLN A 268 20.96 3.65 2.06
C GLN A 268 20.25 4.97 1.72
N HIS A 269 20.75 6.10 2.24
CA HIS A 269 20.19 7.41 1.95
C HIS A 269 20.33 7.78 0.47
N ASN A 270 21.48 7.51 -0.14
CA ASN A 270 21.75 7.76 -1.56
C ASN A 270 20.86 6.90 -2.45
N ALA A 271 20.78 5.60 -2.18
CA ALA A 271 19.90 4.68 -2.90
C ALA A 271 18.42 5.07 -2.74
N TRP A 272 18.01 5.60 -1.59
CA TRP A 272 16.67 6.12 -1.38
C TRP A 272 16.44 7.43 -2.15
N SER A 273 17.41 8.34 -2.14
CA SER A 273 17.35 9.64 -2.83
C SER A 273 17.22 9.47 -4.35
N ILE A 274 17.99 8.55 -4.94
CA ILE A 274 17.92 8.22 -6.37
C ILE A 274 16.52 7.72 -6.74
N ARG A 275 15.92 6.88 -5.89
CA ARG A 275 14.56 6.34 -6.11
C ARG A 275 13.45 7.35 -5.84
N ASN A 276 13.72 8.43 -5.11
CA ASN A 276 12.69 9.36 -4.62
C ASN A 276 13.06 10.84 -4.87
N PRO A 277 13.37 11.26 -6.10
CA PRO A 277 13.84 12.62 -6.38
C PRO A 277 12.81 13.70 -6.03
N GLY A 278 11.52 13.43 -6.29
CA GLY A 278 10.44 14.35 -5.92
C GLY A 278 10.37 14.61 -4.41
N ARG A 279 10.50 13.55 -3.62
CA ARG A 279 10.44 13.65 -2.15
C ARG A 279 11.64 14.41 -1.57
N ILE A 280 12.82 14.23 -2.16
CA ILE A 280 14.01 15.01 -1.79
C ILE A 280 13.77 16.50 -2.03
N ASN A 281 13.20 16.85 -3.18
CA ASN A 281 12.90 18.24 -3.52
C ASN A 281 11.87 18.85 -2.55
N GLU A 282 10.84 18.10 -2.17
CA GLU A 282 9.85 18.51 -1.17
C GLU A 282 10.49 18.77 0.19
N ILE A 283 11.33 17.84 0.67
CA ILE A 283 12.04 17.99 1.95
C ILE A 283 12.95 19.22 1.91
N ALA A 284 13.74 19.37 0.84
CA ALA A 284 14.62 20.52 0.66
C ALA A 284 13.83 21.85 0.63
N ALA A 285 12.67 21.87 -0.03
CA ALA A 285 11.78 23.03 -0.02
C ALA A 285 11.26 23.33 1.39
N GLY A 286 10.82 22.32 2.14
CA GLY A 286 10.37 22.48 3.53
C GLY A 286 11.47 22.96 4.48
N VAL A 287 12.72 22.52 4.29
CA VAL A 287 13.89 23.04 5.03
C VAL A 287 14.13 24.51 4.72
N ARG A 288 14.13 24.88 3.43
CA ARG A 288 14.29 26.28 3.00
C ARG A 288 13.20 27.20 3.53
N ASN A 289 11.95 26.75 3.54
CA ASN A 289 10.82 27.53 4.07
C ASN A 289 10.96 27.74 5.58
N ARG A 290 11.23 26.68 6.35
CA ARG A 290 11.46 26.81 7.80
C ARG A 290 12.62 27.74 8.15
N ALA A 291 13.68 27.75 7.33
CA ALA A 291 14.79 28.69 7.52
C ALA A 291 14.36 30.16 7.30
N LYS A 292 13.51 30.41 6.31
CA LYS A 292 12.93 31.75 6.07
C LYS A 292 11.98 32.18 7.18
N ASP A 293 11.09 31.30 7.59
CA ASP A 293 10.07 31.59 8.62
C ASP A 293 10.72 31.88 9.98
N ALA A 294 11.76 31.11 10.33
CA ALA A 294 12.54 31.34 11.55
C ALA A 294 13.53 32.52 11.45
N GLY A 295 13.66 33.17 10.29
CA GLY A 295 14.66 34.22 10.07
C GLY A 295 16.10 33.75 10.29
N ARG A 296 16.39 32.47 10.04
CA ARG A 296 17.71 31.87 10.35
C ARG A 296 18.86 32.57 9.62
N PHE A 297 18.61 33.00 8.39
CA PHE A 297 19.57 33.72 7.56
C PHE A 297 19.00 35.09 7.21
N ARG A 298 18.91 35.96 8.21
CA ARG A 298 18.26 37.27 8.10
C ARG A 298 19.27 38.38 7.82
N CYS A 299 18.92 39.25 6.89
CA CYS A 299 19.57 40.54 6.68
C CYS A 299 18.74 41.62 7.36
N GLU A 300 19.24 42.20 8.45
CA GLU A 300 18.50 43.22 9.22
C GLU A 300 18.30 44.51 8.42
N THR A 301 19.28 44.92 7.61
CA THR A 301 19.21 46.17 6.82
C THR A 301 18.10 46.13 5.76
N CYS A 302 17.85 44.95 5.19
CA CYS A 302 16.86 44.77 4.13
C CYS A 302 15.57 44.08 4.62
N ASP A 303 15.50 43.71 5.91
CA ASP A 303 14.45 42.86 6.48
C ASP A 303 14.17 41.62 5.60
N HIS A 304 15.25 40.97 5.16
CA HIS A 304 15.19 39.87 4.19
C HIS A 304 15.62 38.56 4.82
N ASN A 305 14.72 37.57 4.85
CA ASN A 305 15.03 36.21 5.28
C ASN A 305 15.42 35.36 4.06
N ALA A 306 16.70 35.01 3.97
CA ALA A 306 17.22 34.14 2.93
C ALA A 306 16.94 32.66 3.23
N ALA A 307 16.88 31.84 2.17
CA ALA A 307 16.58 30.42 2.29
C ALA A 307 17.78 29.56 2.75
N THR A 308 18.99 30.06 2.53
CA THR A 308 20.29 29.42 2.82
C THR A 308 21.33 30.49 3.12
N GLN A 309 22.43 30.11 3.78
CA GLN A 309 23.57 31.02 4.00
C GLN A 309 24.13 31.56 2.69
N TYR A 310 24.35 30.71 1.69
CA TYR A 310 24.82 31.14 0.36
C TYR A 310 23.91 32.22 -0.26
N ALA A 311 22.59 32.09 -0.13
CA ALA A 311 21.66 33.09 -0.67
C ALA A 311 21.72 34.43 0.11
N LEU A 312 22.02 34.38 1.42
CA LEU A 312 22.31 35.58 2.20
C LEU A 312 23.61 36.21 1.73
N ASP A 313 24.68 35.42 1.56
CA ASP A 313 25.99 35.93 1.11
C ASP A 313 25.88 36.62 -0.27
N GLU A 314 25.14 36.03 -1.21
CA GLU A 314 24.85 36.64 -2.51
C GLU A 314 23.96 37.88 -2.38
N HIS A 315 22.97 37.87 -1.49
CA HIS A 315 22.16 39.05 -1.19
C HIS A 315 23.05 40.21 -0.69
N LEU A 316 23.96 39.94 0.25
CA LEU A 316 24.86 40.93 0.84
C LEU A 316 25.82 41.53 -0.19
N LYS A 317 26.26 40.75 -1.18
CA LYS A 317 27.09 41.24 -2.30
C LYS A 317 26.32 42.05 -3.34
N SER A 318 24.98 42.04 -3.30
CA SER A 318 24.18 42.69 -4.33
C SER A 318 24.29 44.22 -4.26
N ALA A 319 24.32 44.88 -5.43
CA ALA A 319 24.28 46.34 -5.51
C ALA A 319 23.02 46.95 -4.86
N SER A 320 21.94 46.16 -4.75
CA SER A 320 20.73 46.57 -4.04
C SER A 320 20.94 46.61 -2.52
N HIS A 321 21.62 45.63 -1.96
CA HIS A 321 21.97 45.62 -0.55
C HIS A 321 22.93 46.76 -0.20
N ALA A 322 23.98 46.98 -1.01
CA ALA A 322 24.90 48.10 -0.83
C ALA A 322 24.18 49.48 -0.82
N ALA A 323 23.17 49.65 -1.70
CA ALA A 323 22.34 50.84 -1.70
C ALA A 323 21.46 50.95 -0.44
N ALA A 324 20.89 49.84 0.04
CA ALA A 324 20.10 49.80 1.27
C ALA A 324 20.93 50.13 2.51
N VAL A 325 22.17 49.61 2.59
CA VAL A 325 23.13 49.96 3.65
C VAL A 325 23.44 51.45 3.64
N LYS A 326 23.73 52.04 2.47
CA LYS A 326 23.99 53.49 2.35
C LYS A 326 22.78 54.35 2.75
N ALA A 327 21.57 53.86 2.51
CA ALA A 327 20.33 54.56 2.85
C ALA A 327 19.81 54.30 4.27
N GLY A 328 20.41 53.37 5.03
CA GLY A 328 19.98 52.97 6.36
C GLY A 328 18.62 52.27 6.43
N LYS A 329 18.03 51.91 5.28
CA LYS A 329 16.73 51.25 5.18
C LYS A 329 16.62 50.50 3.86
N ASN A 330 15.68 49.56 3.78
CA ASN A 330 15.39 48.85 2.55
C ASN A 330 15.00 49.84 1.42
N VAL A 331 15.77 49.81 0.32
CA VAL A 331 15.53 50.65 -0.86
C VAL A 331 14.76 49.81 -1.88
N VAL A 332 13.43 49.95 -1.87
CA VAL A 332 12.58 49.38 -2.91
C VAL A 332 12.77 50.22 -4.17
N LYS A 333 13.57 49.72 -5.13
CA LYS A 333 13.69 50.38 -6.43
C LYS A 333 12.31 50.36 -7.12
N PRO A 334 11.78 51.51 -7.60
CA PRO A 334 10.56 51.50 -8.39
C PRO A 334 10.74 50.59 -9.61
N LEU A 335 9.67 49.89 -9.99
CA LEU A 335 9.64 49.07 -11.21
C LEU A 335 10.12 49.93 -12.38
N SER A 336 11.03 49.39 -13.19
CA SER A 336 11.45 50.09 -14.42
C SER A 336 10.23 50.34 -15.30
N ALA A 337 10.24 51.42 -16.09
CA ALA A 337 9.14 51.72 -17.02
C ALA A 337 8.80 50.52 -17.91
N ALA A 338 9.80 49.74 -18.33
CA ALA A 338 9.62 48.50 -19.07
C ALA A 338 8.94 47.38 -18.26
N ALA A 339 9.25 47.24 -16.97
CA ALA A 339 8.60 46.26 -16.10
C ALA A 339 7.15 46.64 -15.80
N SER A 340 6.87 47.93 -15.57
CA SER A 340 5.52 48.46 -15.41
C SER A 340 4.69 48.30 -16.68
N ALA A 341 5.25 48.63 -17.85
CA ALA A 341 4.58 48.44 -19.14
C ALA A 341 4.25 46.96 -19.41
N ARG A 342 5.18 46.04 -19.12
CA ARG A 342 4.92 44.59 -19.24
C ARG A 342 3.83 44.11 -18.28
N ARG A 343 3.79 44.63 -17.05
CA ARG A 343 2.73 44.29 -16.08
C ARG A 343 1.37 44.77 -16.58
N ASN A 344 1.29 46.00 -17.07
CA ASN A 344 0.05 46.58 -17.61
C ASN A 344 -0.41 45.79 -18.84
N SER A 345 0.48 45.52 -19.80
CA SER A 345 0.14 44.71 -20.99
C SER A 345 -0.38 43.31 -20.65
N ARG A 346 0.15 42.65 -19.61
CA ARG A 346 -0.36 41.36 -19.15
C ARG A 346 -1.73 41.48 -18.48
N ALA A 347 -1.97 42.55 -17.73
CA ALA A 347 -3.27 42.82 -17.13
C ALA A 347 -4.33 43.11 -18.22
N ASP A 348 -3.97 43.90 -19.23
CA ASP A 348 -4.81 44.20 -20.39
C ASP A 348 -5.13 42.93 -21.17
N ALA A 349 -4.16 42.03 -21.38
CA ALA A 349 -4.40 40.75 -22.04
C ALA A 349 -5.39 39.84 -21.30
N VAL A 350 -5.42 39.91 -19.96
CA VAL A 350 -6.40 39.20 -19.13
C VAL A 350 -7.76 39.87 -19.21
N ALA A 351 -7.81 41.20 -19.03
CA ALA A 351 -9.04 41.98 -19.07
C ALA A 351 -9.75 41.87 -20.43
N ASN A 352 -8.97 41.94 -21.52
CA ASN A 352 -9.46 41.81 -22.90
C ASN A 352 -9.62 40.36 -23.36
N ARG A 353 -9.39 39.37 -22.47
CA ARG A 353 -9.47 37.93 -22.77
C ARG A 353 -8.69 37.54 -24.03
N THR A 354 -7.56 38.21 -24.30
CA THR A 354 -6.77 38.07 -25.54
C THR A 354 -6.22 36.65 -25.72
N HIS A 355 -5.95 35.94 -24.63
CA HIS A 355 -5.53 34.53 -24.64
C HIS A 355 -6.45 33.70 -23.75
N TYR A 356 -7.66 33.45 -24.24
CA TYR A 356 -8.74 32.86 -23.45
C TYR A 356 -9.05 31.42 -23.84
N CYS A 357 -9.23 30.57 -22.82
CA CYS A 357 -9.67 29.19 -22.97
C CYS A 357 -11.18 29.10 -22.69
N PRO A 358 -12.03 28.77 -23.68
CA PRO A 358 -13.47 28.61 -23.47
C PRO A 358 -13.81 27.37 -22.63
N THR A 359 -13.08 26.27 -22.80
CA THR A 359 -13.34 25.00 -22.07
C THR A 359 -13.12 25.12 -20.57
N CYS A 360 -12.20 25.97 -20.13
CA CYS A 360 -11.87 26.16 -18.71
C CYS A 360 -12.26 27.56 -18.19
N ASP A 361 -12.99 28.35 -18.98
CA ASP A 361 -13.35 29.75 -18.72
C ASP A 361 -12.18 30.57 -18.12
N LYS A 362 -11.02 30.53 -18.80
CA LYS A 362 -9.78 31.11 -18.25
C LYS A 362 -9.05 32.02 -19.22
N ALA A 363 -8.89 33.28 -18.84
CA ALA A 363 -8.03 34.25 -19.51
C ALA A 363 -6.57 34.14 -19.00
N CYS A 364 -5.61 34.04 -19.93
CA CYS A 364 -4.18 33.92 -19.64
C CYS A 364 -3.44 35.24 -19.88
N THR A 365 -2.39 35.47 -19.10
CA THR A 365 -1.58 36.71 -19.13
C THR A 365 -0.66 36.85 -20.35
N SER A 366 -0.42 35.76 -21.08
CA SER A 366 0.44 35.75 -22.26
C SER A 366 0.18 34.54 -23.14
N LYS A 367 0.61 34.59 -24.41
CA LYS A 367 0.53 33.46 -25.35
C LYS A 367 1.24 32.21 -24.82
N SER A 368 2.40 32.38 -24.18
CA SER A 368 3.15 31.25 -23.59
C SER A 368 2.43 30.64 -22.39
N ASP A 369 1.77 31.46 -21.56
CA ASP A 369 0.96 30.95 -20.45
C ASP A 369 -0.26 30.17 -20.94
N PHE A 370 -0.89 30.63 -22.03
CA PHE A 370 -2.00 29.94 -22.67
C PHE A 370 -1.57 28.60 -23.28
N ALA A 371 -0.46 28.57 -24.03
CA ALA A 371 0.09 27.33 -24.58
C ALA A 371 0.41 26.31 -23.47
N ARG A 372 0.98 26.77 -22.35
CA ARG A 372 1.24 25.93 -21.17
C ARG A 372 -0.02 25.50 -20.44
N HIS A 373 -1.07 26.32 -20.44
CA HIS A 373 -2.36 25.94 -19.89
C HIS A 373 -2.94 24.76 -20.68
N ASN A 374 -2.90 24.84 -22.02
CA ASN A 374 -3.45 23.81 -22.90
C ASN A 374 -2.69 22.48 -22.83
N SER A 375 -1.40 22.50 -22.49
CA SER A 375 -0.60 21.27 -22.33
C SER A 375 -0.70 20.60 -20.96
N LYS A 376 -1.41 21.19 -19.99
CA LYS A 376 -1.57 20.59 -18.65
C LYS A 376 -2.63 19.49 -18.68
N LYS A 377 -2.33 18.38 -18.01
CA LYS A 377 -3.23 17.23 -17.83
C LYS A 377 -4.66 17.65 -17.43
N LYS A 378 -4.82 18.55 -16.46
CA LYS A 378 -6.14 19.08 -16.04
C LYS A 378 -6.96 19.70 -17.18
N HIS A 379 -6.33 20.38 -18.14
CA HIS A 379 -7.06 20.94 -19.29
C HIS A 379 -7.41 19.85 -20.29
N ILE A 380 -6.48 18.91 -20.55
CA ILE A 380 -6.71 17.76 -21.44
C ILE A 380 -7.90 16.93 -20.93
N ASP A 381 -7.95 16.65 -19.62
CA ASP A 381 -9.06 15.92 -19.00
C ASP A 381 -10.40 16.70 -19.12
N ALA A 382 -10.36 18.04 -18.97
CA ALA A 382 -11.55 18.89 -19.11
C ALA A 382 -12.05 18.97 -20.57
N VAL A 383 -11.16 18.97 -21.56
CA VAL A 383 -11.51 18.91 -22.99
C VAL A 383 -12.13 17.55 -23.32
N ALA A 384 -11.55 16.45 -22.82
CA ALA A 384 -12.11 15.11 -23.02
C ALA A 384 -13.51 14.98 -22.41
N ALA A 385 -13.73 15.54 -21.21
CA ALA A 385 -15.04 15.55 -20.56
C ALA A 385 -16.07 16.41 -21.34
N ALA A 386 -15.65 17.58 -21.85
CA ALA A 386 -16.51 18.45 -22.66
C ALA A 386 -16.87 17.84 -24.03
N ALA A 387 -15.96 17.08 -24.65
CA ALA A 387 -16.22 16.37 -25.89
C ALA A 387 -17.23 15.21 -25.67
N ALA A 388 -17.04 14.42 -24.61
CA ALA A 388 -17.96 13.35 -24.25
C ALA A 388 -19.39 13.85 -23.95
N ALA A 389 -19.53 15.05 -23.35
CA ALA A 389 -20.82 15.67 -23.07
C ALA A 389 -21.51 16.31 -24.29
N ALA A 390 -20.81 16.48 -25.42
CA ALA A 390 -21.37 17.00 -26.67
C ALA A 390 -21.83 15.88 -27.63
N GLU A 391 -21.42 14.64 -27.36
CA GLU A 391 -21.80 13.44 -28.13
C GLU A 391 -22.98 12.67 -27.49
N SER A 392 -23.41 13.06 -26.29
CA SER A 392 -24.63 12.64 -25.59
C SER A 392 -25.74 13.66 -25.74
#